data_AF-A0A6I3AFF4-F1
#
_entry.id   AF-A0A6I3AFF4-F1
#
_cell.length_a   1.000
_cell.length_b   1.000
_cell.length_c   1.000
_cell.angle_alpha   90.00
_cell.angle_beta   90.00
_cell.angle_gamma   90.00
#
_symmetry.space_group_name_H-M   'P 1'
#
loop_
_entity.id
_entity.type
_entity.pdbx_description
1 polymer ?
#
loop_
_entity_poly.entity_id
_entity_poly.type
_entity_poly.pdbx_seq_one_letter_code
_entity_poly.pdbx_strand_id
1 'polypeptide(L)'
;MPTLRFRLGRIPVEIELFHFIGAAMLGINQSRGDKGLLWVLLWILVVVVSVLAHEIGHAVALARYRRPAAITLHGLGGVTTHAGGLSSVQNIVVHLAGPVPMLLLVGLPARYWYGSFNSEFLFRLAYDLYQINFWWSIINLMPVWPLDGGQVLASITQLRSRHGNMPLVHWVSITVAIIGGGWALAVNRDNGYIFLFGLLLAVQNFMKLRGSRVSFLHPGYEGSLAHGGGARPRPEPRDRGDGPGRRPRPEREPKPPKPVKAKPAERLARGFSLLARGDTDAARVEAEMVRSGRPSPEHRALAGEIIAWSFLQERNVPKARAALVEIGDRVYVSKCLVAALEITGADEERGVHAVAVALIDEPEGPAKRQVIDYVGRRELGVQLAERLLSLPNGQGFEAAVRLASVLGECGRREQASKVQVLLFGG
;
A
#
# COMPACT_ATOMS: atom_id res chain seq x y z
N MET A 1 17.52 1.47 -10.93
CA MET A 1 17.38 1.64 -12.39
C MET A 1 17.96 2.98 -12.78
N PRO A 2 18.44 3.17 -14.03
CA PRO A 2 18.95 4.48 -14.47
C PRO A 2 17.83 5.52 -14.46
N THR A 3 18.08 6.67 -13.83
CA THR A 3 17.12 7.78 -13.71
C THR A 3 17.78 9.13 -13.98
N LEU A 4 17.00 10.06 -14.55
CA LEU A 4 17.36 11.46 -14.70
C LEU A 4 16.81 12.23 -13.49
N ARG A 5 17.67 12.97 -12.79
CA ARG A 5 17.30 13.72 -11.58
C ARG A 5 17.60 15.19 -11.73
N PHE A 6 16.62 16.03 -11.42
CA PHE A 6 16.77 17.49 -11.39
C PHE A 6 15.82 18.09 -10.36
N ARG A 7 15.86 19.41 -10.17
CA ARG A 7 14.98 20.14 -9.25
C ARG A 7 14.22 21.22 -9.99
N LEU A 8 12.91 21.28 -9.76
CA LEU A 8 12.07 22.41 -10.16
C LEU A 8 11.80 23.26 -8.92
N GLY A 9 12.60 24.31 -8.75
CA GLY A 9 12.64 25.08 -7.51
C GLY A 9 12.96 24.20 -6.31
N ARG A 10 11.98 23.99 -5.42
CA ARG A 10 12.11 23.14 -4.22
C ARG A 10 11.70 21.68 -4.44
N ILE A 11 11.07 21.36 -5.57
CA ILE A 11 10.50 20.03 -5.85
C ILE A 11 11.57 19.18 -6.54
N PRO A 12 12.07 18.09 -5.91
CA PRO A 12 12.89 17.11 -6.61
C PRO A 12 12.05 16.36 -7.65
N VAL A 13 12.59 16.20 -8.84
CA VAL A 13 11.99 15.48 -9.96
C VAL A 13 12.94 14.38 -10.40
N GLU A 14 12.39 13.16 -10.48
CA GLU A 14 13.09 11.98 -10.98
C GLU A 14 12.31 11.41 -12.18
N ILE A 15 12.99 11.13 -13.29
CA ILE A 15 12.41 10.49 -14.47
C ILE A 15 13.15 9.19 -14.70
N GLU A 16 12.45 8.06 -14.58
CA GLU A 16 13.00 6.75 -14.87
C GLU A 16 13.15 6.54 -16.38
N LEU A 17 14.19 5.82 -16.80
CA LEU A 17 14.37 5.47 -18.22
C LEU A 17 13.13 4.74 -18.80
N PHE A 18 12.48 3.92 -17.99
CA PHE A 18 11.26 3.20 -18.39
C PHE A 18 10.10 4.13 -18.72
N HIS A 19 10.06 5.37 -18.21
CA HIS A 19 9.05 6.35 -18.60
C HIS A 19 9.10 6.64 -20.11
N PHE A 20 10.30 6.79 -20.67
CA PHE A 20 10.48 7.02 -22.10
C PHE A 20 10.05 5.80 -22.92
N ILE A 21 10.34 4.58 -22.44
CA ILE A 21 9.92 3.34 -23.09
C ILE A 21 8.39 3.22 -23.06
N GLY A 22 7.75 3.48 -21.93
CA GLY A 22 6.29 3.48 -21.80
C GLY A 22 5.62 4.50 -22.72
N ALA A 23 6.14 5.73 -22.76
CA ALA A 23 5.66 6.77 -23.67
C ALA A 23 5.81 6.35 -25.15
N ALA A 24 6.96 5.78 -25.53
CA ALA A 24 7.20 5.28 -26.88
C ALA A 24 6.23 4.17 -27.28
N MET A 25 5.94 3.22 -26.37
CA MET A 25 4.99 2.14 -26.62
C MET A 25 3.56 2.66 -26.87
N LEU A 26 3.11 3.68 -26.12
CA LEU A 26 1.82 4.32 -26.37
C LEU A 26 1.78 5.06 -27.72
N GLY A 27 2.93 5.58 -28.16
CA GLY A 27 3.09 6.26 -29.45
C GLY A 27 3.42 5.35 -30.63
N ILE A 28 3.53 4.03 -30.45
CA ILE A 28 4.13 3.16 -31.49
C ILE A 28 3.32 3.12 -32.78
N ASN A 29 2.00 3.29 -32.70
CA ASN A 29 1.15 3.37 -33.90
C ASN A 29 1.46 4.59 -34.78
N GLN A 30 2.18 5.58 -34.23
CA GLN A 30 2.62 6.78 -34.91
C GLN A 30 3.92 6.59 -35.70
N SER A 31 4.60 5.44 -35.53
CA SER A 31 5.91 5.18 -36.15
C SER A 31 5.83 4.80 -37.64
N ARG A 32 4.63 4.80 -38.25
CA ARG A 32 4.42 4.40 -39.63
C ARG A 32 4.85 5.51 -40.59
N GLY A 33 5.60 5.15 -41.64
CA GLY A 33 6.06 6.06 -42.70
C GLY A 33 7.40 6.76 -42.40
N ASP A 34 7.87 7.56 -43.36
CA ASP A 34 9.24 8.11 -43.40
C ASP A 34 9.58 9.05 -42.23
N LYS A 35 8.57 9.69 -41.63
CA LYS A 35 8.71 10.59 -40.48
C LYS A 35 8.39 9.91 -39.13
N GLY A 36 8.20 8.59 -39.12
CA GLY A 36 7.74 7.84 -37.94
C GLY A 36 8.57 8.08 -36.68
N LEU A 37 9.91 8.09 -36.80
CA LEU A 37 10.80 8.36 -35.67
C LEU A 37 10.59 9.78 -35.10
N LEU A 38 10.47 10.79 -35.97
CA LEU A 38 10.21 12.17 -35.55
C LEU A 38 8.90 12.28 -34.77
N TRP A 39 7.85 11.61 -35.24
CA TRP A 39 6.54 11.62 -34.57
C TRP A 39 6.55 10.91 -33.23
N VAL A 40 7.27 9.79 -33.11
CA VAL A 40 7.44 9.11 -31.82
C VAL A 40 8.24 9.97 -30.84
N LEU A 41 9.30 10.65 -31.29
CA LEU A 41 10.08 11.55 -30.44
C LEU A 41 9.27 12.77 -29.99
N LEU A 42 8.49 13.37 -30.89
CA LEU A 42 7.56 14.46 -30.57
C LEU A 42 6.51 14.00 -29.55
N TRP A 43 5.93 12.83 -29.75
CA TRP A 43 4.97 12.22 -28.82
C TRP A 43 5.57 12.01 -27.44
N ILE A 44 6.77 11.41 -27.35
CA ILE A 44 7.47 11.20 -26.08
C ILE A 44 7.68 12.53 -25.36
N LEU A 45 8.12 13.57 -26.08
CA LEU A 45 8.30 14.91 -25.53
C LEU A 45 6.98 15.47 -24.97
N VAL A 46 5.89 15.38 -25.74
CA VAL A 46 4.57 15.86 -25.31
C VAL A 46 4.08 15.09 -24.08
N VAL A 47 4.25 13.76 -24.04
CA VAL A 47 3.88 12.92 -22.88
C VAL A 47 4.67 13.33 -21.64
N VAL A 48 6.00 13.41 -21.74
CA VAL A 48 6.85 13.76 -20.58
C VAL A 48 6.48 15.14 -20.02
N VAL A 49 6.34 16.14 -20.90
CA VAL A 49 5.99 17.50 -20.48
C VAL A 49 4.58 17.56 -19.88
N SER A 50 3.61 16.88 -20.49
CA SER A 50 2.21 16.91 -20.04
C SER A 50 2.03 16.17 -18.71
N VAL A 51 2.64 14.99 -18.54
CA VAL A 51 2.61 14.23 -17.28
C VAL A 51 3.37 15.00 -16.19
N LEU A 52 4.52 15.59 -16.50
CA LEU A 52 5.22 16.43 -15.54
C LEU A 52 4.37 17.64 -15.11
N ALA A 53 3.70 18.31 -16.05
CA ALA A 53 2.81 19.44 -15.75
C ALA A 53 1.62 19.02 -14.87
N HIS A 54 1.04 17.84 -15.12
CA HIS A 54 0.02 17.21 -14.27
C HIS A 54 0.54 17.01 -12.84
N GLU A 55 1.72 16.39 -12.67
CA GLU A 55 2.33 16.15 -11.35
C GLU A 55 2.68 17.46 -10.62
N ILE A 56 3.12 18.48 -11.37
CA ILE A 56 3.34 19.83 -10.81
C ILE A 56 2.04 20.39 -10.24
N GLY A 57 0.88 20.13 -10.87
CA GLY A 57 -0.42 20.50 -10.34
C GLY A 57 -0.67 19.96 -8.92
N HIS A 58 -0.40 18.67 -8.70
CA HIS A 58 -0.45 18.06 -7.37
C HIS A 58 0.55 18.71 -6.40
N ALA A 59 1.80 18.91 -6.83
CA ALA A 59 2.85 19.49 -6.01
C ALA A 59 2.54 20.94 -5.59
N VAL A 60 1.92 21.74 -6.47
CA VAL A 60 1.47 23.11 -6.17
C VAL A 60 0.34 23.09 -5.13
N ALA A 61 -0.60 22.17 -5.23
CA ALA A 61 -1.65 22.01 -4.22
C ALA A 61 -1.07 21.59 -2.85
N LEU A 62 -0.11 20.66 -2.84
CA LEU A 62 0.61 20.24 -1.64
C LEU A 62 1.39 21.39 -0.99
N ALA A 63 2.00 22.26 -1.80
CA ALA A 63 2.71 23.44 -1.31
C ALA A 63 1.79 24.39 -0.54
N ARG A 64 0.52 24.55 -0.94
CA ARG A 64 -0.48 25.33 -0.19
C ARG A 64 -0.75 24.77 1.21
N TYR A 65 -0.59 23.45 1.37
CA TYR A 65 -0.72 22.76 2.65
C TYR A 65 0.62 22.58 3.37
N ARG A 66 1.68 23.27 2.92
CA ARG A 66 3.05 23.17 3.47
C ARG A 66 3.56 21.74 3.53
N ARG A 67 3.16 20.91 2.56
CA ARG A 67 3.65 19.54 2.41
C ARG A 67 4.77 19.52 1.37
N PRO A 68 5.97 19.00 1.71
CA PRO A 68 7.01 18.81 0.73
C PRO A 68 6.57 17.71 -0.24
N ALA A 69 6.74 17.96 -1.53
CA ALA A 69 6.37 17.05 -2.61
C ALA A 69 7.64 16.57 -3.33
N ALA A 70 7.63 15.33 -3.82
CA ALA A 70 8.65 14.78 -4.71
C ALA A 70 7.96 14.08 -5.89
N ILE A 71 8.41 14.36 -7.12
CA ILE A 71 7.81 13.86 -8.34
C ILE A 71 8.68 12.75 -8.92
N THR A 72 8.06 11.62 -9.25
CA THR A 72 8.71 10.52 -9.98
C THR A 72 7.89 10.16 -11.22
N LEU A 73 8.50 10.25 -12.40
CA LEU A 73 7.92 9.76 -13.65
C LEU A 73 8.45 8.35 -13.93
N HIS A 74 7.54 7.39 -14.09
CA HIS A 74 7.84 5.97 -14.29
C HIS A 74 7.11 5.42 -15.53
N GLY A 75 7.33 4.15 -15.89
CA GLY A 75 6.84 3.55 -17.14
C GLY A 75 5.33 3.58 -17.39
N LEU A 76 4.51 3.83 -16.37
CA LEU A 76 3.04 3.84 -16.47
C LEU A 76 2.42 5.21 -16.18
N GLY A 77 3.23 6.25 -15.93
CA GLY A 77 2.74 7.60 -15.61
C GLY A 77 3.69 8.40 -14.73
N GLY A 78 3.11 9.25 -13.89
CA GLY A 78 3.81 10.05 -12.88
C GLY A 78 3.18 9.85 -11.50
N VAL A 79 3.97 10.07 -10.47
CA VAL A 79 3.49 10.08 -9.09
C VAL A 79 4.15 11.18 -8.28
N THR A 80 3.31 11.96 -7.60
CA THR A 80 3.72 12.97 -6.63
C THR A 80 3.56 12.42 -5.22
N THR A 81 4.68 12.20 -4.54
CA THR A 81 4.71 11.73 -3.15
C THR A 81 4.86 12.89 -2.18
N HIS A 82 4.32 12.75 -0.97
CA HIS A 82 4.48 13.74 0.10
C HIS A 82 4.61 13.06 1.47
N ALA A 83 5.18 13.78 2.44
CA ALA A 83 5.27 13.33 3.82
C ALA A 83 4.10 13.84 4.67
N GLY A 84 3.64 13.00 5.61
CA GLY A 84 2.59 13.32 6.57
C GLY A 84 1.17 13.23 6.00
N GLY A 85 0.17 13.10 6.87
CA GLY A 85 -1.23 12.94 6.44
C GLY A 85 -1.88 14.23 5.93
N LEU A 86 -2.82 14.07 5.00
CA LEU A 86 -3.76 15.09 4.56
C LEU A 86 -5.16 14.79 5.10
N SER A 87 -5.98 15.82 5.27
CA SER A 87 -7.42 15.61 5.50
C SER A 87 -8.08 15.12 4.21
N SER A 88 -9.24 14.46 4.30
CA SER A 88 -9.93 13.95 3.12
C SER A 88 -10.28 15.07 2.11
N VAL A 89 -10.60 16.28 2.59
CA VAL A 89 -10.82 17.45 1.71
C VAL A 89 -9.51 17.88 1.03
N GLN A 90 -8.40 17.90 1.77
CA GLN A 90 -7.09 18.23 1.19
C GLN A 90 -6.69 17.21 0.14
N ASN A 91 -6.91 15.91 0.39
CA ASN A 91 -6.66 14.85 -0.59
C ASN A 91 -7.48 15.05 -1.87
N ILE A 92 -8.78 15.37 -1.76
CA ILE A 92 -9.62 15.67 -2.93
C ILE A 92 -9.04 16.83 -3.73
N VAL A 93 -8.70 17.93 -3.05
CA VAL A 93 -8.14 19.10 -3.73
C VAL A 93 -6.80 18.78 -4.40
N VAL A 94 -5.91 18.05 -3.74
CA VAL A 94 -4.61 17.66 -4.30
C VAL A 94 -4.82 16.78 -5.53
N HIS A 95 -5.61 15.72 -5.45
CA HIS A 95 -5.83 14.80 -6.58
C HIS A 95 -6.60 15.43 -7.74
N LEU A 96 -7.42 16.45 -7.52
CA LEU A 96 -8.02 17.23 -8.62
C LEU A 96 -7.04 18.23 -9.24
N ALA A 97 -6.03 18.67 -8.51
CA ALA A 97 -5.12 19.74 -8.96
C ALA A 97 -4.17 19.33 -10.09
N GLY A 98 -3.97 18.04 -10.34
CA GLY A 98 -3.29 17.55 -11.54
C GLY A 98 -4.20 17.58 -12.77
N PRO A 99 -5.25 16.73 -12.83
CA PRO A 99 -6.02 16.55 -14.05
C PRO A 99 -6.95 17.72 -14.40
N VAL A 100 -7.53 18.42 -13.42
CA VAL A 100 -8.52 19.48 -13.72
C VAL A 100 -7.88 20.66 -14.45
N PRO A 101 -6.76 21.25 -13.97
CA PRO A 101 -6.10 22.32 -14.72
C PRO A 101 -5.61 21.86 -16.09
N MET A 102 -5.06 20.65 -16.22
CA MET A 102 -4.60 20.14 -17.51
C MET A 102 -5.76 19.98 -18.50
N LEU A 103 -6.91 19.47 -18.06
CA LEU A 103 -8.11 19.37 -18.89
C LEU A 103 -8.63 20.76 -19.30
N LEU A 104 -8.77 21.69 -18.35
CA LEU A 104 -9.42 22.97 -18.61
C LEU A 104 -8.52 23.95 -19.38
N LEU A 105 -7.22 23.97 -19.10
CA LEU A 105 -6.29 24.97 -19.65
C LEU A 105 -5.54 24.47 -20.88
N VAL A 106 -5.42 23.15 -21.08
CA VAL A 106 -4.69 22.58 -22.22
C VAL A 106 -5.60 21.68 -23.05
N GLY A 107 -6.22 20.66 -22.45
CA GLY A 107 -7.01 19.65 -23.17
C GLY A 107 -8.21 20.21 -23.93
N LEU A 108 -9.08 20.97 -23.25
CA LEU A 108 -10.29 21.56 -23.84
C LEU A 108 -9.96 22.61 -24.91
N PRO A 109 -9.03 23.54 -24.67
CA PRO A 109 -8.53 24.38 -25.75
C PRO A 109 -8.02 23.52 -26.91
N ALA A 110 -7.06 22.62 -26.69
CA ALA A 110 -6.44 21.83 -27.76
C ALA A 110 -7.46 21.08 -28.61
N ARG A 111 -8.53 20.53 -28.00
CA ARG A 111 -9.65 19.92 -28.73
C ARG A 111 -10.28 20.85 -29.77
N TYR A 112 -10.34 22.15 -29.52
CA TYR A 112 -10.94 23.14 -30.40
C TYR A 112 -9.99 23.59 -31.52
N TRP A 113 -8.69 23.81 -31.23
CA TRP A 113 -7.75 24.41 -32.20
C TRP A 113 -6.79 23.43 -32.89
N TYR A 114 -6.74 22.14 -32.52
CA TYR A 114 -5.74 21.22 -33.10
C TYR A 114 -5.83 21.10 -34.64
N GLY A 115 -7.03 21.19 -35.20
CA GLY A 115 -7.28 21.08 -36.64
C GLY A 115 -7.04 22.36 -37.43
N SER A 116 -6.69 23.47 -36.77
CA SER A 116 -6.54 24.78 -37.41
C SER A 116 -5.17 25.01 -38.07
N PHE A 117 -4.26 24.04 -38.00
CA PHE A 117 -2.91 24.18 -38.52
C PHE A 117 -2.72 23.50 -39.87
N ASN A 118 -2.21 24.26 -40.84
CA ASN A 118 -1.82 23.75 -42.16
C ASN A 118 -0.44 23.08 -42.15
N SER A 119 0.43 23.43 -41.19
CA SER A 119 1.72 22.77 -41.02
C SER A 119 1.51 21.39 -40.40
N GLU A 120 2.00 20.34 -41.07
CA GLU A 120 1.95 18.95 -40.58
C GLU A 120 2.52 18.83 -39.16
N PHE A 121 3.64 19.50 -38.89
CA PHE A 121 4.28 19.48 -37.57
C PHE A 121 3.41 20.13 -36.50
N LEU A 122 2.86 21.32 -36.76
CA LEU A 122 2.02 22.03 -35.78
C LEU A 122 0.69 21.30 -35.56
N PHE A 123 0.10 20.76 -36.62
CA PHE A 123 -1.07 19.90 -36.52
C PHE A 123 -0.78 18.70 -35.61
N ARG A 124 0.36 18.02 -35.82
CA ARG A 124 0.73 16.86 -35.01
C ARG A 124 0.97 17.22 -33.54
N LEU A 125 1.74 18.27 -33.28
CA LEU A 125 1.96 18.77 -31.93
C LEU A 125 0.65 19.12 -31.22
N ALA A 126 -0.24 19.84 -31.90
CA ALA A 126 -1.53 20.23 -31.33
C ALA A 126 -2.47 19.03 -31.12
N TYR A 127 -2.41 18.04 -32.02
CA TYR A 127 -3.15 16.79 -31.89
C TYR A 127 -2.65 15.96 -30.70
N ASP A 128 -1.34 15.84 -30.50
CA ASP A 128 -0.75 15.12 -29.38
C ASP A 128 -1.07 15.82 -28.05
N LEU A 129 -1.00 17.15 -28.02
CA LEU A 129 -1.43 17.95 -26.86
C LEU A 129 -2.91 17.73 -26.54
N TYR A 130 -3.78 17.69 -27.55
CA TYR A 130 -5.19 17.34 -27.38
C TYR A 130 -5.33 15.93 -26.82
N GLN A 131 -4.74 14.92 -27.46
CA GLN A 131 -4.88 13.52 -27.08
C GLN A 131 -4.47 13.30 -25.62
N ILE A 132 -3.28 13.76 -25.25
CA ILE A 132 -2.77 13.57 -23.89
C ILE A 132 -3.56 14.43 -22.91
N ASN A 133 -3.65 15.74 -23.09
CA ASN A 133 -4.21 16.60 -22.02
C ASN A 133 -5.73 16.54 -21.90
N PHE A 134 -6.44 16.06 -22.93
CA PHE A 134 -7.88 15.81 -22.86
C PHE A 134 -8.18 14.40 -22.35
N TRP A 135 -7.74 13.35 -23.05
CA TRP A 135 -8.11 11.98 -22.70
C TRP A 135 -7.39 11.47 -21.45
N TRP A 136 -6.11 11.78 -21.27
CA TRP A 136 -5.38 11.37 -20.06
C TRP A 136 -5.98 12.02 -18.81
N SER A 137 -6.38 13.29 -18.89
CA SER A 137 -7.05 13.98 -17.78
C SER A 137 -8.42 13.37 -17.47
N ILE A 138 -9.21 13.03 -18.51
CA ILE A 138 -10.50 12.32 -18.34
C ILE A 138 -10.29 10.97 -17.67
N ILE A 139 -9.31 10.18 -18.13
CA ILE A 139 -8.96 8.88 -17.53
C ILE A 139 -8.55 9.08 -16.06
N ASN A 140 -7.72 10.07 -15.76
CA ASN A 140 -7.31 10.34 -14.37
C ASN A 140 -8.47 10.80 -13.49
N LEU A 141 -9.51 11.45 -14.03
CA LEU A 141 -10.71 11.83 -13.28
C LEU A 141 -11.69 10.67 -13.08
N MET A 142 -11.52 9.54 -13.78
CA MET A 142 -12.37 8.37 -13.58
C MET A 142 -12.19 7.82 -12.15
N PRO A 143 -13.26 7.27 -11.54
CA PRO A 143 -13.22 6.70 -10.19
C PRO A 143 -12.56 5.32 -10.18
N VAL A 144 -11.33 5.23 -10.69
CA VAL A 144 -10.54 4.00 -10.80
C VAL A 144 -9.26 4.16 -9.99
N TRP A 145 -9.09 3.37 -8.94
CA TRP A 145 -7.85 3.35 -8.16
C TRP A 145 -6.73 2.70 -8.97
N PRO A 146 -5.49 3.24 -8.98
CA PRO A 146 -4.98 4.34 -8.14
C PRO A 146 -4.99 5.70 -8.84
N LEU A 147 -5.73 5.88 -9.94
CA LEU A 147 -5.86 7.16 -10.61
C LEU A 147 -6.47 8.21 -9.66
N ASP A 148 -6.29 9.49 -10.00
CA ASP A 148 -6.71 10.61 -9.16
C ASP A 148 -8.19 10.56 -8.76
N GLY A 149 -9.08 10.23 -9.69
CA GLY A 149 -10.51 10.10 -9.43
C GLY A 149 -10.85 8.95 -8.49
N GLY A 150 -10.05 7.87 -8.50
CA GLY A 150 -10.14 6.78 -7.52
C GLY A 150 -9.72 7.24 -6.11
N GLN A 151 -8.68 8.07 -6.01
CA GLN A 151 -8.22 8.68 -4.74
C GLN A 151 -9.24 9.71 -4.21
N VAL A 152 -9.85 10.48 -5.11
CA VAL A 152 -10.97 11.38 -4.81
C VAL A 152 -12.16 10.59 -4.28
N LEU A 153 -12.56 9.50 -4.97
CA LEU A 153 -13.65 8.64 -4.51
C LEU A 153 -13.35 8.06 -3.12
N ALA A 154 -12.14 7.55 -2.90
CA ALA A 154 -11.73 7.04 -1.60
C ALA A 154 -11.85 8.12 -0.51
N SER A 155 -11.39 9.33 -0.78
CA SER A 155 -11.50 10.47 0.14
C SER A 155 -12.96 10.89 0.40
N ILE A 156 -13.83 10.82 -0.60
CA ILE A 156 -15.28 11.05 -0.43
C ILE A 156 -15.89 9.98 0.48
N THR A 157 -15.52 8.71 0.31
CA THR A 157 -16.02 7.65 1.21
C THR A 157 -15.57 7.86 2.65
N GLN A 158 -14.37 8.43 2.87
CA GLN A 158 -13.86 8.79 4.20
C GLN A 158 -14.59 9.97 4.82
N LEU A 159 -15.02 10.96 4.02
CA LEU A 159 -15.86 12.06 4.50
C LEU A 159 -17.23 11.55 4.97
N ARG A 160 -17.82 10.60 4.24
CA ARG A 160 -19.13 10.02 4.57
C ARG A 160 -19.08 9.04 5.74
N SER A 161 -18.03 8.23 5.80
CA SER A 161 -17.81 7.22 6.82
C SER A 161 -16.41 7.42 7.38
N ARG A 162 -16.26 7.68 8.69
CA ARG A 162 -14.98 7.99 9.35
C ARG A 162 -13.83 6.97 9.09
N HIS A 163 -14.15 5.78 8.59
CA HIS A 163 -13.22 4.70 8.28
C HIS A 163 -12.96 4.49 6.76
N GLY A 164 -13.65 5.22 5.88
CA GLY A 164 -13.63 4.98 4.43
C GLY A 164 -14.33 3.69 4.00
N ASN A 165 -14.53 3.51 2.69
CA ASN A 165 -15.05 2.26 2.11
C ASN A 165 -14.21 1.82 0.91
N MET A 166 -13.00 1.33 1.18
CA MET A 166 -12.10 0.83 0.13
C MET A 166 -12.69 -0.33 -0.69
N PRO A 167 -13.47 -1.27 -0.13
CA PRO A 167 -14.15 -2.27 -0.95
C PRO A 167 -15.05 -1.67 -2.04
N LEU A 168 -15.82 -0.63 -1.69
CA LEU A 168 -16.62 0.10 -2.69
C LEU A 168 -15.74 0.75 -3.75
N VAL A 169 -14.65 1.43 -3.36
CA VAL A 169 -13.72 2.08 -4.30
C VAL A 169 -13.18 1.07 -5.30
N HIS A 170 -12.71 -0.09 -4.84
CA HIS A 170 -12.16 -1.11 -5.72
C HIS A 170 -13.22 -1.74 -6.62
N TRP A 171 -14.43 -2.00 -6.13
CA TRP A 171 -15.52 -2.50 -6.99
C TRP A 171 -15.90 -1.51 -8.08
N VAL A 172 -16.06 -0.22 -7.72
CA VAL A 172 -16.30 0.85 -8.71
C VAL A 172 -15.16 0.90 -9.72
N SER A 173 -13.90 0.80 -9.25
CA SER A 173 -12.72 0.81 -10.10
C SER A 173 -12.73 -0.34 -11.13
N ILE A 174 -13.04 -1.56 -10.69
CA ILE A 174 -13.13 -2.74 -11.57
C ILE A 174 -14.21 -2.52 -12.63
N THR A 175 -15.41 -2.12 -12.19
CA THR A 175 -16.56 -1.93 -13.09
C THR A 175 -16.27 -0.85 -14.14
N VAL A 176 -15.76 0.30 -13.71
CA VAL A 176 -15.46 1.42 -14.62
C VAL A 176 -14.30 1.08 -15.55
N ALA A 177 -13.25 0.40 -15.08
CA ALA A 177 -12.12 0.02 -15.91
C ALA A 177 -12.50 -1.02 -17.00
N ILE A 178 -13.33 -2.02 -16.65
CA ILE A 178 -13.80 -3.02 -17.63
C ILE A 178 -14.74 -2.40 -18.65
N ILE A 179 -15.73 -1.61 -18.20
CA ILE A 179 -16.70 -0.97 -19.10
C ILE A 179 -15.99 0.06 -19.99
N GLY A 180 -15.15 0.91 -19.42
CA GLY A 180 -14.41 1.94 -20.16
C GLY A 180 -13.44 1.35 -21.17
N GLY A 181 -12.64 0.34 -20.76
CA GLY A 181 -11.74 -0.37 -21.66
C GLY A 181 -12.48 -1.11 -22.78
N GLY A 182 -13.57 -1.81 -22.44
CA GLY A 182 -14.40 -2.51 -23.41
C GLY A 182 -15.09 -1.57 -24.41
N TRP A 183 -15.59 -0.43 -23.93
CA TRP A 183 -16.16 0.62 -24.77
C TRP A 183 -15.10 1.21 -25.72
N ALA A 184 -13.91 1.53 -25.23
CA ALA A 184 -12.83 2.06 -26.06
C ALA A 184 -12.46 1.10 -27.20
N LEU A 185 -12.37 -0.20 -26.91
CA LEU A 185 -12.11 -1.25 -27.90
C LEU A 185 -13.27 -1.43 -28.91
N ALA A 186 -14.51 -1.29 -28.44
CA ALA A 186 -15.69 -1.37 -29.30
C ALA A 186 -15.79 -0.19 -30.28
N VAL A 187 -15.39 1.01 -29.85
CA VAL A 187 -15.36 2.21 -30.70
C VAL A 187 -14.27 2.13 -31.75
N ASN A 188 -13.07 1.67 -31.39
CA ASN A 188 -11.97 1.47 -32.32
C ASN A 188 -11.10 0.28 -31.88
N ARG A 189 -10.90 -0.69 -32.80
CA ARG A 189 -10.08 -1.88 -32.54
C ARG A 189 -8.61 -1.52 -32.26
N ASP A 190 -8.13 -0.37 -32.74
CA ASP A 190 -6.78 0.13 -32.46
C ASP A 190 -6.59 0.57 -31.00
N ASN A 191 -7.67 0.73 -30.22
CA ASN A 191 -7.62 1.04 -28.79
C ASN A 191 -7.34 -0.18 -27.90
N GLY A 192 -6.79 -1.27 -28.45
CA GLY A 192 -6.44 -2.48 -27.70
C GLY A 192 -5.54 -2.21 -26.49
N TYR A 193 -4.66 -1.21 -26.56
CA TYR A 193 -3.81 -0.81 -25.44
C TYR A 193 -4.61 -0.17 -24.28
N ILE A 194 -5.67 0.59 -24.58
CA ILE A 194 -6.57 1.15 -23.55
C ILE A 194 -7.35 0.03 -22.86
N PHE A 195 -7.83 -0.94 -23.63
CA PHE A 195 -8.49 -2.13 -23.08
C PHE A 195 -7.55 -2.91 -22.17
N LEU A 196 -6.31 -3.17 -22.62
CA LEU A 196 -5.32 -3.88 -21.82
C LEU A 196 -4.97 -3.11 -20.54
N PHE A 197 -4.83 -1.78 -20.61
CA PHE A 197 -4.60 -0.93 -19.45
C PHE A 197 -5.78 -0.96 -18.47
N GLY A 198 -7.02 -0.87 -18.98
CA GLY A 198 -8.23 -1.03 -18.17
C GLY A 198 -8.32 -2.41 -17.51
N LEU A 199 -7.98 -3.48 -18.24
CA LEU A 199 -7.91 -4.84 -17.69
C LEU A 199 -6.85 -4.95 -16.60
N LEU A 200 -5.66 -4.37 -16.80
CA LEU A 200 -4.59 -4.33 -15.80
C LEU A 200 -5.07 -3.62 -14.52
N LEU A 201 -5.74 -2.47 -14.64
CA LEU A 201 -6.31 -1.75 -13.51
C LEU A 201 -7.42 -2.55 -12.81
N ALA A 202 -8.27 -3.24 -13.56
CA ALA A 202 -9.31 -4.10 -13.00
C ALA A 202 -8.70 -5.28 -12.21
N VAL A 203 -7.73 -5.98 -12.79
CA VAL A 203 -7.01 -7.08 -12.13
C VAL A 203 -6.32 -6.58 -10.86
N GLN A 204 -5.64 -5.43 -10.91
CA GLN A 204 -5.01 -4.84 -9.74
C GLN A 204 -6.02 -4.58 -8.62
N ASN A 205 -7.16 -3.97 -8.93
CA ASN A 205 -8.19 -3.69 -7.93
C ASN A 205 -8.83 -4.97 -7.37
N PHE A 206 -9.01 -6.00 -8.20
CA PHE A 206 -9.49 -7.30 -7.75
C PHE A 206 -8.49 -7.97 -6.80
N MET A 207 -7.20 -7.91 -7.12
CA MET A 207 -6.14 -8.41 -6.24
C MET A 207 -6.11 -7.65 -4.90
N LYS A 208 -6.26 -6.32 -4.92
CA LYS A 208 -6.36 -5.50 -3.69
C LYS A 208 -7.59 -5.88 -2.85
N LEU A 209 -8.75 -6.16 -3.46
CA LEU A 209 -9.93 -6.69 -2.75
C LEU A 209 -9.68 -8.04 -2.08
N ARG A 210 -8.86 -8.90 -2.71
CA ARG A 210 -8.45 -10.20 -2.17
C ARG A 210 -7.36 -10.11 -1.09
N GLY A 211 -6.97 -8.90 -0.68
CA GLY A 211 -5.94 -8.69 0.34
C GLY A 211 -4.50 -8.80 -0.19
N SER A 212 -4.30 -8.86 -1.52
CA SER A 212 -2.97 -8.88 -2.10
C SER A 212 -2.28 -7.53 -1.92
N ARG A 213 -1.00 -7.52 -1.54
CA ARG A 213 -0.18 -6.30 -1.52
C ARG A 213 0.33 -5.90 -2.91
N VAL A 214 0.21 -6.78 -3.90
CA VAL A 214 0.66 -6.54 -5.28
C VAL A 214 0.12 -5.22 -5.82
N SER A 215 1.04 -4.33 -6.18
CA SER A 215 0.77 -3.12 -6.97
C SER A 215 1.62 -3.21 -8.22
N PHE A 216 0.98 -3.20 -9.39
CA PHE A 216 1.71 -3.15 -10.67
C PHE A 216 2.17 -1.73 -10.99
N LEU A 217 1.66 -0.74 -10.26
CA LEU A 217 2.01 0.68 -10.34
C LEU A 217 2.95 1.09 -9.21
N HIS A 218 3.68 2.19 -9.41
CA HIS A 218 4.75 2.66 -8.51
C HIS A 218 4.28 2.74 -7.03
N PRO A 219 5.08 2.32 -6.04
CA PRO A 219 4.69 2.30 -4.62
C PRO A 219 4.20 3.67 -4.08
N GLY A 220 4.64 4.76 -4.70
CA GLY A 220 4.21 6.13 -4.39
C GLY A 220 2.69 6.35 -4.43
N TYR A 221 1.93 5.57 -5.20
CA TYR A 221 0.47 5.67 -5.26
C TYR A 221 -0.23 5.23 -3.96
N GLU A 222 0.46 4.50 -3.08
CA GLU A 222 -0.10 3.98 -1.82
C GLU A 222 -0.01 4.99 -0.66
N GLY A 223 0.77 6.07 -0.80
CA GLY A 223 1.08 7.01 0.29
C GLY A 223 -0.08 7.92 0.75
N SER A 224 -1.10 8.13 -0.08
CA SER A 224 -2.14 9.16 0.18
C SER A 224 -3.18 8.77 1.24
N LEU A 225 -3.38 7.46 1.51
CA LEU A 225 -4.38 6.97 2.48
C LEU A 225 -3.80 6.15 3.63
N ALA A 226 -2.53 5.72 3.55
CA ALA A 226 -1.89 4.90 4.58
C ALA A 226 -1.62 5.65 5.91
N HIS A 227 -1.89 6.96 5.99
CA HIS A 227 -1.62 7.78 7.19
C HIS A 227 -2.88 8.42 7.84
N GLY A 228 -4.09 8.04 7.42
CA GLY A 228 -5.34 8.56 8.00
C GLY A 228 -5.71 8.01 9.39
N GLY A 229 -4.98 7.01 9.90
CA GLY A 229 -5.25 6.36 11.20
C GLY A 229 -4.28 6.72 12.33
N GLY A 230 -3.34 7.64 12.10
CA GLY A 230 -2.33 8.02 13.09
C GLY A 230 -2.79 9.19 13.97
N ALA A 231 -2.76 9.00 15.29
CA ALA A 231 -2.97 10.04 16.28
C ALA A 231 -2.24 11.34 15.91
N ARG A 232 -2.92 12.49 16.06
CA ARG A 232 -2.27 13.81 15.95
C ARG A 232 -1.04 13.84 16.88
N PRO A 233 0.12 14.33 16.44
CA PRO A 233 1.23 14.58 17.36
C PRO A 233 0.77 15.64 18.37
N ARG A 234 0.96 15.37 19.67
CA ARG A 234 0.76 16.35 20.74
C ARG A 234 1.70 17.54 20.45
N PRO A 235 1.23 18.80 20.56
CA PRO A 235 2.14 19.93 20.51
C PRO A 235 3.05 19.88 21.75
N GLU A 236 4.35 20.10 21.53
CA GLU A 236 5.32 20.28 22.60
C GLU A 236 4.91 21.46 23.51
N PRO A 237 5.14 21.37 24.84
CA PRO A 237 4.82 22.46 25.73
C PRO A 237 5.74 23.65 25.41
N ARG A 238 5.16 24.79 25.04
CA ARG A 238 5.86 26.06 25.04
C ARG A 238 6.04 26.53 26.47
N ASP A 239 7.29 26.62 26.88
CA ASP A 239 7.72 27.27 28.10
C ASP A 239 7.31 28.75 28.07
N ARG A 240 6.45 29.16 29.01
CA ARG A 240 6.06 30.56 29.22
C ARG A 240 5.82 30.81 30.71
N GLY A 241 6.88 31.27 31.37
CA GLY A 241 6.94 32.53 32.10
C GLY A 241 5.87 32.78 33.17
N ASP A 242 6.34 32.79 34.41
CA ASP A 242 5.65 33.24 35.61
C ASP A 242 5.02 34.64 35.48
N GLY A 243 3.78 34.75 35.94
CA GLY A 243 3.05 36.00 36.19
C GLY A 243 1.97 35.77 37.26
N PRO A 244 1.75 36.70 38.21
CA PRO A 244 1.17 36.36 39.51
C PRO A 244 -0.37 36.35 39.53
N GLY A 245 -0.92 35.38 40.25
CA GLY A 245 -2.07 35.57 41.13
C GLY A 245 -3.47 35.53 40.52
N ARG A 246 -4.04 34.32 40.36
CA ARG A 246 -5.49 34.08 40.52
C ARG A 246 -5.72 32.72 41.19
N ARG A 247 -6.44 32.72 42.33
CA ARG A 247 -6.84 31.50 43.05
C ARG A 247 -7.78 30.65 42.18
N PRO A 248 -7.60 29.31 42.06
CA PRO A 248 -8.52 28.48 41.31
C PRO A 248 -9.78 28.15 42.13
N ARG A 249 -10.95 28.19 41.47
CA ARG A 249 -12.17 27.52 41.95
C ARG A 249 -11.98 25.99 41.79
N PRO A 250 -12.63 25.14 42.61
CA PRO A 250 -12.51 23.70 42.46
C PRO A 250 -13.20 23.26 41.16
N GLU A 251 -12.38 22.83 40.19
CA GLU A 251 -12.80 22.26 38.92
C GLU A 251 -13.23 20.80 39.18
N ARG A 252 -14.48 20.45 38.86
CA ARG A 252 -14.95 19.06 38.91
C ARG A 252 -14.18 18.26 37.87
N GLU A 253 -13.58 17.14 38.28
CA GLU A 253 -12.91 16.21 37.38
C GLU A 253 -13.84 15.80 36.21
N PRO A 254 -13.42 15.99 34.94
CA PRO A 254 -14.17 15.49 33.81
C PRO A 254 -14.10 13.96 33.80
N LYS A 255 -15.27 13.31 33.90
CA LYS A 255 -15.38 11.85 33.80
C LYS A 255 -14.66 11.35 32.53
N PRO A 256 -13.89 10.25 32.61
CA PRO A 256 -13.19 9.71 31.46
C PRO A 256 -14.19 9.37 30.34
N PRO A 257 -13.88 9.68 29.07
CA PRO A 257 -14.76 9.36 27.96
C PRO A 257 -14.97 7.85 27.90
N LYS A 258 -16.24 7.42 27.84
CA LYS A 258 -16.59 6.00 27.71
C LYS A 258 -15.87 5.42 26.48
N PRO A 259 -15.12 4.31 26.60
CA PRO A 259 -14.43 3.73 25.47
C PRO A 259 -15.44 3.33 24.40
N VAL A 260 -15.27 3.86 23.19
CA VAL A 260 -16.00 3.40 22.01
C VAL A 260 -15.72 1.90 21.88
N LYS A 261 -16.75 1.06 21.89
CA LYS A 261 -16.61 -0.40 21.79
C LYS A 261 -16.05 -0.75 20.41
N ALA A 262 -14.72 -0.85 20.30
CA ALA A 262 -14.05 -1.34 19.11
C ALA A 262 -14.59 -2.73 18.73
N LYS A 263 -14.77 -2.96 17.43
CA LYS A 263 -15.28 -4.25 16.92
C LYS A 263 -14.27 -5.38 17.25
N PRO A 264 -14.72 -6.63 17.45
CA PRO A 264 -13.83 -7.75 17.74
C PRO A 264 -12.63 -7.88 16.79
N ALA A 265 -12.86 -7.76 15.48
CA ALA A 265 -11.79 -7.83 14.47
C ALA A 265 -10.73 -6.73 14.62
N GLU A 266 -11.12 -5.50 14.98
CA GLU A 266 -10.18 -4.39 15.21
C GLU A 266 -9.32 -4.64 16.44
N ARG A 267 -9.91 -5.23 17.50
CA ARG A 267 -9.18 -5.61 18.71
C ARG A 267 -8.18 -6.72 18.43
N LEU A 268 -8.57 -7.73 17.65
CA LEU A 268 -7.67 -8.82 17.23
C LEU A 268 -6.49 -8.27 16.39
N ALA A 269 -6.77 -7.41 15.41
CA ALA A 269 -5.72 -6.79 14.60
C ALA A 269 -4.75 -5.95 15.47
N ARG A 270 -5.27 -5.19 16.45
CA ARG A 270 -4.43 -4.48 17.42
C ARG A 270 -3.62 -5.45 18.27
N GLY A 271 -4.22 -6.53 18.77
CA GLY A 271 -3.53 -7.55 19.57
C GLY A 271 -2.33 -8.17 18.84
N PHE A 272 -2.50 -8.60 17.59
CA PHE A 272 -1.38 -9.10 16.79
C PHE A 272 -0.32 -8.02 16.49
N SER A 273 -0.73 -6.77 16.28
CA SER A 273 0.22 -5.66 16.11
C SER A 273 1.01 -5.35 17.39
N LEU A 274 0.40 -5.53 18.56
CA LEU A 274 1.05 -5.34 19.86
C LEU A 274 2.06 -6.47 20.13
N LEU A 275 1.70 -7.72 19.82
CA LEU A 275 2.64 -8.84 19.85
C LEU A 275 3.88 -8.61 18.96
N ALA A 276 3.68 -8.04 17.77
CA ALA A 276 4.78 -7.72 16.86
C ALA A 276 5.73 -6.65 17.41
N ARG A 277 5.28 -5.82 18.37
CA ARG A 277 6.09 -4.82 19.08
C ARG A 277 6.69 -5.36 20.38
N GLY A 278 6.28 -6.56 20.81
CA GLY A 278 6.66 -7.15 22.09
C GLY A 278 5.80 -6.72 23.28
N ASP A 279 4.69 -6.00 23.05
CA ASP A 279 3.77 -5.56 24.10
C ASP A 279 2.78 -6.69 24.48
N THR A 280 3.29 -7.74 25.13
CA THR A 280 2.52 -8.97 25.44
C THR A 280 1.32 -8.71 26.35
N ASP A 281 1.46 -7.86 27.36
CA ASP A 281 0.37 -7.48 28.28
C ASP A 281 -0.78 -6.78 27.57
N ALA A 282 -0.47 -5.75 26.78
CA ALA A 282 -1.48 -5.00 26.04
C ALA A 282 -2.18 -5.89 24.99
N ALA A 283 -1.45 -6.82 24.37
CA ALA A 283 -2.02 -7.79 23.45
C ALA A 283 -3.02 -8.72 24.14
N ARG A 284 -2.70 -9.22 25.35
CA ARG A 284 -3.61 -10.02 26.16
C ARG A 284 -4.88 -9.27 26.52
N VAL A 285 -4.76 -8.00 26.92
CA VAL A 285 -5.93 -7.15 27.25
C VAL A 285 -6.87 -7.03 26.04
N GLU A 286 -6.34 -6.81 24.83
CA GLU A 286 -7.19 -6.75 23.63
C GLU A 286 -7.87 -8.09 23.33
N ALA A 287 -7.17 -9.21 23.50
CA ALA A 287 -7.73 -10.55 23.32
C ALA A 287 -8.81 -10.89 24.37
N GLU A 288 -8.59 -10.56 25.63
CA GLU A 288 -9.58 -10.77 26.71
C GLU A 288 -10.84 -9.93 26.48
N MET A 289 -10.70 -8.69 26.01
CA MET A 289 -11.83 -7.83 25.64
C MET A 289 -12.66 -8.40 24.46
N VAL A 290 -12.05 -9.21 23.59
CA VAL A 290 -12.77 -9.95 22.55
C VAL A 290 -13.50 -11.16 23.15
N ARG A 291 -12.82 -11.92 24.01
CA ARG A 291 -13.38 -13.10 24.69
C ARG A 291 -14.53 -12.77 25.63
N SER A 292 -14.49 -11.62 26.30
CA SER A 292 -15.54 -11.18 27.24
C SER A 292 -16.86 -10.80 26.55
N GLY A 293 -16.88 -10.72 25.21
CA GLY A 293 -18.08 -10.48 24.42
C GLY A 293 -18.81 -11.78 24.04
N ARG A 294 -19.40 -11.78 22.84
CA ARG A 294 -19.94 -12.98 22.17
C ARG A 294 -19.27 -13.13 20.78
N PRO A 295 -17.96 -13.42 20.72
CA PRO A 295 -17.24 -13.54 19.46
C PRO A 295 -17.67 -14.81 18.68
N SER A 296 -17.49 -14.78 17.35
CA SER A 296 -17.56 -15.98 16.53
C SER A 296 -16.49 -17.00 16.98
N PRO A 297 -16.65 -18.30 16.66
CA PRO A 297 -15.64 -19.33 16.96
C PRO A 297 -14.24 -18.95 16.46
N GLU A 298 -14.15 -18.43 15.23
CA GLU A 298 -12.89 -17.95 14.64
C GLU A 298 -12.26 -16.78 15.42
N HIS A 299 -13.05 -15.75 15.79
CA HIS A 299 -12.54 -14.63 16.58
C HIS A 299 -12.12 -15.07 18.00
N ARG A 300 -12.80 -16.07 18.56
CA ARG A 300 -12.43 -16.67 19.85
C ARG A 300 -11.09 -17.40 19.74
N ALA A 301 -10.89 -18.16 18.67
CA ALA A 301 -9.63 -18.84 18.39
C ALA A 301 -8.48 -17.85 18.22
N LEU A 302 -8.64 -16.82 17.38
CA LEU A 302 -7.64 -15.77 17.20
C LEU A 302 -7.31 -15.03 18.49
N ALA A 303 -8.29 -14.77 19.36
CA ALA A 303 -8.04 -14.19 20.68
C ALA A 303 -7.21 -15.16 21.57
N GLY A 304 -7.53 -16.44 21.54
CA GLY A 304 -6.74 -17.47 22.22
C GLY A 304 -5.31 -17.58 21.68
N GLU A 305 -5.12 -17.46 20.37
CA GLU A 305 -3.80 -17.43 19.75
C GLU A 305 -2.98 -16.24 20.21
N ILE A 306 -3.58 -15.05 20.29
CA ILE A 306 -2.88 -13.85 20.80
C ILE A 306 -2.37 -14.10 22.22
N ILE A 307 -3.19 -14.71 23.08
CA ILE A 307 -2.80 -15.07 24.45
C ILE A 307 -1.67 -16.12 24.43
N ALA A 308 -1.78 -17.16 23.61
CA ALA A 308 -0.76 -18.20 23.51
C ALA A 308 0.58 -17.66 22.99
N TRP A 309 0.56 -16.82 21.94
CA TRP A 309 1.74 -16.13 21.42
C TRP A 309 2.37 -15.20 22.46
N SER A 310 1.55 -14.50 23.26
CA SER A 310 2.06 -13.64 24.34
C SER A 310 2.89 -14.43 25.35
N PHE A 311 2.41 -15.62 25.76
CA PHE A 311 3.13 -16.48 26.68
C PHE A 311 4.35 -17.15 26.04
N LEU A 312 4.29 -17.49 24.76
CA LEU A 312 5.45 -17.98 24.02
C LEU A 312 6.58 -16.94 23.96
N GLN A 313 6.25 -15.67 23.72
CA GLN A 313 7.24 -14.58 23.75
C GLN A 313 7.86 -14.40 25.15
N GLU A 314 7.08 -14.64 26.20
CA GLU A 314 7.52 -14.67 27.61
C GLU A 314 8.24 -15.97 28.00
N ARG A 315 8.48 -16.89 27.06
CA ARG A 315 9.06 -18.23 27.27
C ARG A 315 8.27 -19.11 28.25
N ASN A 316 6.97 -18.86 28.41
CA ASN A 316 6.07 -19.60 29.29
C ASN A 316 5.22 -20.62 28.51
N VAL A 317 5.85 -21.72 28.13
CA VAL A 317 5.22 -22.81 27.36
C VAL A 317 3.99 -23.40 28.05
N PRO A 318 4.00 -23.70 29.37
CA PRO A 318 2.83 -24.27 30.03
C PRO A 318 1.60 -23.38 29.92
N LYS A 319 1.75 -22.06 30.11
CA LYS A 319 0.64 -21.10 29.95
C LYS A 319 0.21 -20.94 28.49
N ALA A 320 1.15 -20.97 27.55
CA ALA A 320 0.82 -20.95 26.13
C ALA A 320 -0.01 -22.18 25.72
N ARG A 321 0.35 -23.37 26.21
CA ARG A 321 -0.42 -24.61 25.98
C ARG A 321 -1.80 -24.55 26.64
N ALA A 322 -1.88 -24.04 27.88
CA ALA A 322 -3.16 -23.88 28.57
C ALA A 322 -4.11 -22.96 27.79
N ALA A 323 -3.61 -21.85 27.24
CA ALA A 323 -4.41 -20.93 26.42
C ALA A 323 -4.98 -21.60 25.15
N LEU A 324 -4.30 -22.60 24.58
CA LEU A 324 -4.80 -23.37 23.44
C LEU A 324 -5.93 -24.35 23.81
N VAL A 325 -5.88 -24.95 25.01
CA VAL A 325 -6.94 -25.87 25.46
C VAL A 325 -8.27 -25.14 25.56
N GLU A 326 -8.24 -23.86 25.93
CA GLU A 326 -9.43 -23.01 26.03
C GLU A 326 -10.06 -22.63 24.67
N ILE A 327 -9.35 -22.85 23.55
CA ILE A 327 -9.86 -22.54 22.19
C ILE A 327 -10.95 -23.54 21.76
N GLY A 328 -11.04 -24.71 22.41
CA GLY A 328 -12.10 -25.70 22.22
C GLY A 328 -11.96 -26.46 20.90
N ASP A 329 -12.17 -25.79 19.77
CA ASP A 329 -12.11 -26.40 18.44
C ASP A 329 -10.72 -26.21 17.80
N ARG A 330 -9.98 -27.31 17.65
CA ARG A 330 -8.63 -27.34 17.07
C ARG A 330 -8.60 -26.96 15.58
N VAL A 331 -9.73 -26.99 14.89
CA VAL A 331 -9.82 -26.60 13.47
C VAL A 331 -9.37 -25.16 13.24
N TYR A 332 -9.54 -24.27 14.22
CA TYR A 332 -9.21 -22.85 14.11
C TYR A 332 -7.83 -22.48 14.67
N VAL A 333 -7.04 -23.45 15.14
CA VAL A 333 -5.71 -23.17 15.69
C VAL A 333 -4.68 -23.26 14.57
N SER A 334 -3.88 -22.21 14.42
CA SER A 334 -2.80 -22.12 13.45
C SER A 334 -1.77 -23.23 13.63
N LYS A 335 -1.40 -23.89 12.52
CA LYS A 335 -0.32 -24.88 12.49
C LYS A 335 1.00 -24.25 12.90
N CYS A 336 1.22 -22.98 12.54
CA CYS A 336 2.42 -22.23 12.92
C CYS A 336 2.56 -22.06 14.44
N LEU A 337 1.45 -21.83 15.15
CA LEU A 337 1.46 -21.71 16.62
C LEU A 337 1.71 -23.08 17.28
N VAL A 338 1.10 -24.14 16.77
CA VAL A 338 1.34 -25.51 17.26
C VAL A 338 2.81 -25.90 17.06
N ALA A 339 3.37 -25.63 15.88
CA ALA A 339 4.77 -25.90 15.59
C ALA A 339 5.73 -25.06 16.47
N ALA A 340 5.40 -23.78 16.74
CA ALA A 340 6.21 -22.92 17.60
C ALA A 340 6.33 -23.46 19.05
N LEU A 341 5.30 -24.16 19.54
CA LEU A 341 5.36 -24.84 20.83
C LEU A 341 6.32 -26.03 20.86
N GLU A 342 6.65 -26.61 19.70
CA GLU A 342 7.62 -27.71 19.61
C GLU A 342 9.07 -27.23 19.71
N ILE A 343 9.39 -26.02 19.27
CA ILE A 343 10.72 -25.40 19.42
C ILE A 343 11.11 -25.27 20.92
N THR A 344 10.12 -25.33 21.82
CA THR A 344 10.36 -25.20 23.27
C THR A 344 10.59 -26.53 23.99
N GLY A 345 10.58 -27.65 23.26
CA GLY A 345 10.88 -28.99 23.80
C GLY A 345 12.38 -29.31 23.88
N ALA A 346 12.69 -30.59 24.09
CA ALA A 346 14.07 -31.10 24.19
C ALA A 346 14.83 -31.17 22.85
N ASP A 347 14.13 -30.97 21.73
CA ASP A 347 14.66 -31.11 20.37
C ASP A 347 14.26 -29.88 19.54
N GLU A 348 15.15 -28.88 19.52
CA GLU A 348 14.98 -27.62 18.81
C GLU A 348 14.94 -27.83 17.28
N GLU A 349 15.69 -28.81 16.78
CA GLU A 349 15.76 -29.15 15.35
C GLU A 349 14.43 -29.69 14.83
N ARG A 350 13.80 -30.59 15.60
CA ARG A 350 12.46 -31.09 15.30
C ARG A 350 11.44 -29.96 15.28
N GLY A 351 11.52 -29.01 16.22
CA GLY A 351 10.64 -27.85 16.26
C GLY A 351 10.80 -26.92 15.06
N VAL A 352 12.05 -26.66 14.64
CA VAL A 352 12.34 -25.86 13.43
C VAL A 352 11.81 -26.56 12.17
N HIS A 353 11.93 -27.89 12.09
CA HIS A 353 11.34 -28.65 11.00
C HIS A 353 9.81 -28.55 10.98
N ALA A 354 9.15 -28.66 12.13
CA ALA A 354 7.71 -28.50 12.23
C ALA A 354 7.26 -27.09 11.77
N VAL A 355 8.03 -26.04 12.13
CA VAL A 355 7.76 -24.67 11.66
C VAL A 355 7.95 -24.53 10.16
N ALA A 356 8.98 -25.16 9.58
CA ALA A 356 9.20 -25.15 8.13
C ALA A 356 8.00 -25.73 7.36
N VAL A 357 7.48 -26.88 7.81
CA VAL A 357 6.29 -27.52 7.22
C VAL A 357 5.05 -26.65 7.43
N ALA A 358 4.85 -26.13 8.65
CA ALA A 358 3.70 -25.28 8.96
C ALA A 358 3.68 -24.00 8.12
N LEU A 359 4.82 -23.37 7.83
CA LEU A 359 4.87 -22.14 7.03
C LEU A 359 4.38 -22.32 5.59
N ILE A 360 4.54 -23.52 5.01
CA ILE A 360 4.05 -23.85 3.67
C ILE A 360 2.55 -24.09 3.69
N ASP A 361 2.11 -24.88 4.67
CA ASP A 361 0.74 -25.36 4.78
C ASP A 361 -0.26 -24.32 5.34
N GLU A 362 0.23 -23.38 6.14
CA GLU A 362 -0.61 -22.39 6.79
C GLU A 362 -1.15 -21.39 5.75
N PRO A 363 -2.43 -21.01 5.81
CA PRO A 363 -2.95 -19.89 5.02
C PRO A 363 -2.19 -18.59 5.31
N GLU A 364 -2.18 -17.66 4.36
CA GLU A 364 -1.63 -16.33 4.61
C GLU A 364 -2.41 -15.62 5.72
N GLY A 365 -1.70 -15.19 6.77
CA GLY A 365 -2.34 -14.66 7.96
C GLY A 365 -1.33 -14.17 9.01
N PRO A 366 -1.83 -13.64 10.14
CA PRO A 366 -0.97 -13.09 11.19
C PRO A 366 -0.04 -14.14 11.80
N ALA A 367 -0.44 -15.42 11.84
CA ALA A 367 0.34 -16.49 12.46
C ALA A 367 1.68 -16.75 11.77
N LYS A 368 1.76 -16.66 10.43
CA LYS A 368 3.04 -16.79 9.70
C LYS A 368 4.05 -15.73 10.13
N ARG A 369 3.59 -14.47 10.26
CA ARG A 369 4.45 -13.39 10.74
C ARG A 369 4.89 -13.63 12.19
N GLN A 370 3.98 -14.08 13.04
CA GLN A 370 4.29 -14.31 14.45
C GLN A 370 5.30 -15.44 14.65
N VAL A 371 5.17 -16.55 13.92
CA VAL A 371 6.15 -17.64 14.02
C VAL A 371 7.52 -17.21 13.51
N ILE A 372 7.59 -16.42 12.43
CA ILE A 372 8.86 -15.89 11.94
C ILE A 372 9.51 -14.94 12.95
N ASP A 373 8.74 -14.02 13.55
CA ASP A 373 9.26 -13.14 14.60
C ASP A 373 9.75 -13.95 15.82
N TYR A 374 8.99 -14.97 16.21
CA TYR A 374 9.34 -15.87 17.31
C TYR A 374 10.64 -16.64 17.05
N VAL A 375 10.79 -17.26 15.89
CA VAL A 375 12.03 -17.94 15.46
C VAL A 375 13.19 -16.94 15.39
N GLY A 376 12.97 -15.75 14.84
CA GLY A 376 13.97 -14.69 14.75
C GLY A 376 14.44 -14.17 16.12
N ARG A 377 13.56 -14.11 17.12
CA ARG A 377 13.92 -13.78 18.52
C ARG A 377 14.78 -14.86 19.20
N ARG A 378 14.78 -16.07 18.67
CA ARG A 378 15.61 -17.19 19.16
C ARG A 378 16.86 -17.43 18.32
N GLU A 379 17.15 -16.56 17.35
CA GLU A 379 18.29 -16.69 16.44
C GLU A 379 18.25 -17.93 15.53
N LEU A 380 17.06 -18.51 15.35
CA LEU A 380 16.83 -19.72 14.55
C LEU A 380 16.47 -19.43 13.09
N GLY A 381 16.50 -18.16 12.66
CA GLY A 381 16.03 -17.75 11.33
C GLY A 381 16.86 -18.34 10.18
N VAL A 382 18.16 -18.52 10.37
CA VAL A 382 19.05 -19.11 9.36
C VAL A 382 18.80 -20.62 9.25
N GLN A 383 18.74 -21.31 10.39
CA GLN A 383 18.44 -22.75 10.44
C GLN A 383 17.06 -23.08 9.83
N LEU A 384 16.07 -22.22 10.07
CA LEU A 384 14.76 -22.37 9.43
C LEU A 384 14.85 -22.20 7.91
N ALA A 385 15.65 -21.26 7.40
CA ALA A 385 15.85 -21.08 5.97
C ALA A 385 16.53 -22.29 5.32
N GLU A 386 17.60 -22.81 5.93
CA GLU A 386 18.26 -24.04 5.47
C GLU A 386 17.26 -25.20 5.42
N ARG A 387 16.44 -25.34 6.46
CA ARG A 387 15.42 -26.40 6.50
C ARG A 387 14.37 -26.22 5.41
N LEU A 388 13.89 -25.01 5.18
CA LEU A 388 12.95 -24.69 4.09
C LEU A 388 13.56 -25.02 2.72
N LEU A 389 14.80 -24.65 2.48
CA LEU A 389 15.49 -24.91 1.21
C LEU A 389 15.82 -26.40 0.99
N SER A 390 15.93 -27.18 2.07
CA SER A 390 16.10 -28.64 2.02
C SER A 390 14.83 -29.42 1.70
N LEU A 391 13.65 -28.77 1.66
CA LEU A 391 12.39 -29.44 1.38
C LEU A 391 12.30 -29.88 -0.09
N PRO A 392 11.69 -31.05 -0.37
CA PRO A 392 11.64 -31.60 -1.71
C PRO A 392 10.90 -30.69 -2.69
N ASN A 393 11.28 -30.80 -3.97
CA ASN A 393 10.64 -30.09 -5.08
C ASN A 393 10.64 -28.55 -4.97
N GLY A 394 11.54 -27.97 -4.17
CA GLY A 394 11.69 -26.52 -4.03
C GLY A 394 10.51 -25.82 -3.34
N GLN A 395 9.62 -26.58 -2.69
CA GLN A 395 8.38 -26.04 -2.08
C GLN A 395 8.65 -25.00 -0.98
N GLY A 396 9.81 -25.07 -0.32
CA GLY A 396 10.19 -24.11 0.71
C GLY A 396 10.86 -22.84 0.20
N PHE A 397 11.13 -22.69 -1.11
CA PHE A 397 11.83 -21.52 -1.63
C PHE A 397 11.05 -20.22 -1.41
N GLU A 398 9.75 -20.19 -1.75
CA GLU A 398 8.91 -18.99 -1.53
C GLU A 398 8.82 -18.64 -0.03
N ALA A 399 8.67 -19.66 0.82
CA ALA A 399 8.63 -19.49 2.26
C ALA A 399 9.96 -18.93 2.81
N ALA A 400 11.11 -19.36 2.26
CA ALA A 400 12.43 -18.85 2.63
C ALA A 400 12.65 -17.38 2.18
N VAL A 401 12.17 -17.00 0.99
CA VAL A 401 12.18 -15.59 0.54
C VAL A 401 11.34 -14.70 1.48
N ARG A 402 10.15 -15.17 1.85
CA ARG A 402 9.26 -14.46 2.80
C ARG A 402 9.89 -14.37 4.19
N LEU A 403 10.53 -15.44 4.67
CA LEU A 403 11.27 -15.47 5.92
C LEU A 403 12.32 -14.35 5.97
N ALA A 404 13.14 -14.19 4.93
CA ALA A 404 14.14 -13.12 4.86
C ALA A 404 13.51 -11.72 4.96
N SER A 405 12.42 -11.48 4.23
CA SER A 405 11.70 -10.19 4.25
C SER A 405 11.14 -9.88 5.63
N VAL A 406 10.46 -10.84 6.26
CA VAL A 406 9.81 -10.64 7.56
C VAL A 406 10.85 -10.49 8.68
N LEU A 407 11.96 -11.24 8.66
CA LEU A 407 13.08 -11.03 9.58
C LEU A 407 13.62 -9.60 9.47
N GLY A 408 13.74 -9.06 8.25
CA GLY A 408 14.14 -7.68 8.00
C GLY A 408 13.14 -6.67 8.59
N GLU A 409 11.84 -6.86 8.37
CA GLU A 409 10.77 -6.03 8.95
C GLU A 409 10.77 -6.06 10.49
N CYS A 410 11.08 -7.20 11.10
CA CYS A 410 11.21 -7.38 12.55
C CYS A 410 12.56 -6.89 13.12
N GLY A 411 13.38 -6.22 12.31
CA GLY A 411 14.67 -5.66 12.73
C GLY A 411 15.79 -6.70 12.91
N ARG A 412 15.60 -7.95 12.50
CA ARG A 412 16.60 -9.03 12.52
C ARG A 412 17.48 -9.00 11.27
N ARG A 413 18.10 -7.84 11.01
CA ARG A 413 18.83 -7.55 9.76
C ARG A 413 19.97 -8.53 9.47
N GLU A 414 20.71 -8.96 10.49
CA GLU A 414 21.81 -9.91 10.32
C GLU A 414 21.31 -11.28 9.86
N GLN A 415 20.28 -11.82 10.53
CA GLN A 415 19.66 -13.09 10.11
C GLN A 415 19.05 -12.96 8.71
N ALA A 416 18.35 -11.85 8.43
CA ALA A 416 17.78 -11.60 7.09
C ALA A 416 18.87 -11.58 6.00
N SER A 417 20.02 -10.95 6.26
CA SER A 417 21.15 -10.91 5.32
C SER A 417 21.76 -12.29 5.10
N LYS A 418 21.96 -13.08 6.17
CA LYS A 418 22.44 -14.48 6.05
C LYS A 418 21.48 -15.35 5.24
N VAL A 419 20.18 -15.21 5.46
CA VAL A 419 19.16 -15.93 4.66
C VAL A 419 19.17 -15.48 3.20
N GLN A 420 19.36 -14.20 2.90
CA GLN A 420 19.50 -13.72 1.52
C GLN A 420 20.74 -14.29 0.82
N VAL A 421 21.86 -14.43 1.53
CA VAL A 421 23.06 -15.10 1.00
C VAL A 421 22.77 -16.57 0.71
N LEU A 422 22.06 -17.29 1.58
CA LEU A 422 21.65 -18.67 1.32
C LEU A 422 20.74 -18.81 0.08
N LEU A 423 19.89 -17.82 -0.17
CA LEU A 423 18.93 -17.83 -1.29
C LEU A 423 19.56 -17.52 -2.65
N PHE A 424 20.56 -16.64 -2.69
CA PHE A 424 21.07 -16.04 -3.95
C PHE A 424 22.61 -16.08 -4.10
N GLY A 425 23.33 -16.56 -3.10
CA GLY A 425 24.79 -16.57 -3.05
C GLY A 425 25.45 -17.86 -3.52
N GLY A 426 24.72 -18.73 -4.25
CA GLY A 426 25.19 -20.00 -4.79
C GLY A 426 25.29 -19.97 -6.31
#